data_AF-A0AAU3LC86-F1
#
_entry.id   AF-A0AAU3LC86-F1
#
_cell.length_a   1.000
_cell.length_b   1.000
_cell.length_c   1.000
_cell.angle_alpha   90.00
_cell.angle_beta   90.00
_cell.angle_gamma   90.00
#
_symmetry.space_group_name_H-M   'P 1'
#
loop_
_entity.id
_entity.type
_entity.pdbx_description
1 polymer ?
#
loop_
_entity_poly.entity_id
_entity_poly.type
_entity_poly.pdbx_seq_one_letter_code
_entity_poly.pdbx_strand_id
1 'polypeptide(L)'
;MTAQALDRYRSRGRTLSLTGAGTWILWAVAVLVGPGTLGGLTPLLGITALTLVLTGLGTLLRARTMRRTLAARPWVACRADAAPYQWLGSATAVVLCDPQDGGLTVLNISAQRQRLHLALPGPDGVLWWCGDPKSGGVLMRPGTWQLVRGTPIRRRHIRERLARAAQARGLMALPPPSQPQPHLQPQPWPQQPPVAAGPPTSAPAAGSPFQDGHGRRRRFGIFRWVALLGAVLLGFGIYAEVASEHDPQIDLHVVSESPAGHCTVRWTDPWEHRTRTGPFRCDPDRGALLADWDTGWLVSYGPWKGDLYNSDLIGSPANDAVVPIELIGLLISGGGLVGGTVASVRRRRPGAHAAGAAHAKAMGTAAEVQARMKPGAGPPARTTYAALAERARLQHVADERARPEADVREVAWWRVRGLRRTSGLTAVAGALGVAVLPWVVYAVRGGIPFNMKVLAVVWAALAVLNSWRAWNNGIPAARLIARAARAPVPVPKRYVLLSAPDGSKHALVLFPPYGGDDDQPEAMIQLVPGNAKKPWRGLPGEPVGTVELRGWVDVNPPVVVGWIDGRAYWPQEPYQELNPNSPDLSGF
;
A
#
# COMPACT_ATOMS: atom_id res chain seq x y z
N MET A 1 -27.18 11.74 15.33
CA MET A 1 -26.96 11.05 14.04
C MET A 1 -25.48 10.77 13.73
N THR A 2 -24.56 11.73 13.86
CA THR A 2 -23.10 11.48 13.79
C THR A 2 -22.62 10.39 14.77
N ALA A 3 -23.27 10.28 15.93
CA ALA A 3 -23.08 9.19 16.90
C ALA A 3 -23.28 7.80 16.28
N GLN A 4 -24.36 7.60 15.51
CA GLN A 4 -24.66 6.30 14.89
C GLN A 4 -23.57 5.89 13.87
N ALA A 5 -23.06 6.84 13.09
CA ALA A 5 -21.97 6.58 12.15
C ALA A 5 -20.66 6.21 12.87
N LEU A 6 -20.33 6.91 13.96
CA LEU A 6 -19.19 6.58 14.82
C LEU A 6 -19.34 5.21 15.48
N ASP A 7 -20.56 4.86 15.92
CA ASP A 7 -20.82 3.58 16.56
C ASP A 7 -20.68 2.41 15.59
N ARG A 8 -21.03 2.58 14.31
CA ARG A 8 -20.71 1.58 13.27
C ARG A 8 -19.20 1.37 13.07
N TYR A 9 -18.40 2.43 13.16
CA TYR A 9 -16.93 2.28 13.11
C TYR A 9 -16.38 1.57 14.35
N ARG A 10 -16.95 1.86 15.53
CA ARG A 10 -16.56 1.20 16.79
C ARG A 10 -16.99 -0.25 16.83
N SER A 11 -18.21 -0.58 16.43
CA SER A 11 -18.71 -1.96 16.42
C SER A 11 -17.85 -2.81 15.50
N ARG A 12 -17.62 -2.37 14.25
CA ARG A 12 -16.74 -3.09 13.32
C ARG A 12 -15.32 -3.24 13.83
N GLY A 13 -14.76 -2.21 14.47
CA GLY A 13 -13.44 -2.28 15.08
C GLY A 13 -13.37 -3.25 16.24
N ARG A 14 -14.38 -3.25 17.12
CA ARG A 14 -14.52 -4.21 18.23
C ARG A 14 -14.65 -5.63 17.70
N THR A 15 -15.53 -5.88 16.72
CA THR A 15 -15.70 -7.21 16.12
C THR A 15 -14.38 -7.72 15.55
N LEU A 16 -13.68 -6.93 14.72
CA LEU A 16 -12.39 -7.35 14.15
C LEU A 16 -11.31 -7.60 15.22
N SER A 17 -11.23 -6.75 16.25
CA SER A 17 -10.29 -6.94 17.34
C SER A 17 -10.62 -8.17 18.20
N LEU A 18 -11.90 -8.42 18.51
CA LEU A 18 -12.33 -9.58 19.30
C LEU A 18 -12.16 -10.88 18.51
N THR A 19 -12.54 -10.91 17.23
CA THR A 19 -12.31 -12.07 16.35
C THR A 19 -10.81 -12.33 16.20
N GLY A 20 -10.00 -11.29 16.00
CA GLY A 20 -8.55 -11.41 15.92
C GLY A 20 -7.94 -11.95 17.22
N ALA A 21 -8.37 -11.42 18.38
CA ALA A 21 -7.89 -11.87 19.68
C ALA A 21 -8.30 -13.31 19.98
N GLY A 22 -9.55 -13.69 19.68
CA GLY A 22 -10.01 -15.08 19.81
C GLY A 22 -9.21 -16.05 18.92
N THR A 23 -8.94 -15.65 17.68
CA THR A 23 -8.08 -16.43 16.76
C THR A 23 -6.64 -16.53 17.28
N TRP A 24 -6.14 -15.49 17.95
CA TRP A 24 -4.81 -15.46 18.53
C TRP A 24 -4.68 -16.37 19.76
N ILE A 25 -5.70 -16.39 20.62
CA ILE A 25 -5.78 -17.32 21.76
C ILE A 25 -5.85 -18.76 21.25
N LEU A 26 -6.70 -19.04 20.25
CA LEU A 26 -6.80 -20.36 19.65
C LEU A 26 -5.48 -20.81 19.01
N TRP A 27 -4.76 -19.88 18.38
CA TRP A 27 -3.41 -20.11 17.88
C TRP A 27 -2.43 -20.43 19.01
N ALA A 28 -2.42 -19.65 20.09
CA ALA A 28 -1.53 -19.87 21.23
C ALA A 28 -1.79 -21.21 21.92
N VAL A 29 -3.05 -21.60 22.09
CA VAL A 29 -3.44 -22.93 22.60
C VAL A 29 -2.98 -24.02 21.66
N ALA A 30 -3.15 -23.86 20.34
CA ALA A 30 -2.67 -24.84 19.36
C ALA A 30 -1.13 -24.98 19.35
N VAL A 31 -0.39 -23.91 19.68
CA VAL A 31 1.06 -23.96 19.87
C VAL A 31 1.43 -24.70 21.17
N LEU A 32 0.68 -24.48 22.26
CA LEU A 32 0.92 -25.11 23.57
C LEU A 32 0.57 -26.61 23.62
N VAL A 33 -0.47 -27.04 22.91
CA VAL A 33 -0.90 -28.46 22.86
C VAL A 33 0.05 -29.34 22.04
N GLY A 34 1.05 -28.74 21.39
CA GLY A 34 2.14 -29.43 20.71
C GLY A 34 1.91 -29.62 19.20
N PRO A 35 2.99 -29.81 18.43
CA PRO A 35 2.99 -29.77 16.96
C PRO A 35 2.26 -30.95 16.27
N GLY A 36 1.68 -31.89 17.03
CA GLY A 36 1.30 -33.23 16.55
C GLY A 36 0.15 -33.31 15.54
N THR A 37 -0.71 -32.30 15.41
CA THR A 37 -1.90 -32.41 14.52
C THR A 37 -2.19 -31.20 13.64
N LEU A 38 -1.59 -30.02 13.91
CA LEU A 38 -1.87 -28.77 13.17
C LEU A 38 -0.62 -28.00 12.73
N GLY A 39 0.58 -28.61 12.82
CA GLY A 39 1.87 -27.92 12.69
C GLY A 39 2.10 -27.08 11.43
N GLY A 40 1.41 -27.37 10.33
CA GLY A 40 1.49 -26.57 9.10
C GLY A 40 0.62 -25.30 9.08
N LEU A 41 -0.49 -25.28 9.83
CA LEU A 41 -1.49 -24.20 9.79
C LEU A 41 -1.33 -23.18 10.91
N THR A 42 -0.64 -23.53 12.00
CA THR A 42 -0.35 -22.63 13.12
C THR A 42 0.20 -21.27 12.68
N PRO A 43 1.27 -21.13 11.87
CA PRO A 43 1.79 -19.80 11.52
C PRO A 43 0.79 -18.95 10.71
N LEU A 44 -0.01 -19.55 9.83
CA LEU A 44 -1.06 -18.88 9.06
C LEU A 44 -2.16 -18.32 9.97
N LEU A 45 -2.59 -19.09 10.96
CA LEU A 45 -3.55 -18.65 11.97
C LEU A 45 -2.99 -17.49 12.80
N GLY A 46 -1.72 -17.55 13.22
CA GLY A 46 -1.07 -16.48 13.97
C GLY A 46 -1.00 -15.16 13.20
N ILE A 47 -0.59 -15.21 11.92
CA ILE A 47 -0.55 -14.03 11.04
C ILE A 47 -1.96 -13.46 10.80
N THR A 48 -2.94 -14.33 10.54
CA THR A 48 -4.32 -13.92 10.29
C THR A 48 -4.92 -13.26 11.54
N ALA A 49 -4.69 -13.84 12.71
CA ALA A 49 -5.09 -13.28 14.00
C ALA A 49 -4.47 -11.90 14.22
N LEU A 50 -3.15 -11.77 14.05
CA LEU A 50 -2.44 -10.51 14.24
C LEU A 50 -2.94 -9.42 13.28
N THR A 51 -3.14 -9.74 12.00
CA THR A 51 -3.64 -8.77 11.02
C THR A 51 -5.06 -8.31 11.32
N LEU A 52 -5.94 -9.19 11.81
CA LEU A 52 -7.28 -8.83 12.28
C LEU A 52 -7.22 -7.90 13.50
N VAL A 53 -6.39 -8.22 14.50
CA VAL A 53 -6.20 -7.38 15.70
C VAL A 53 -5.69 -5.99 15.32
N LEU A 54 -4.63 -5.90 14.52
CA LEU A 54 -4.03 -4.63 14.10
C LEU A 54 -5.02 -3.80 13.27
N THR A 55 -5.79 -4.44 12.38
CA THR A 55 -6.82 -3.76 11.59
C THR A 55 -7.94 -3.24 12.49
N GLY A 56 -8.44 -4.05 13.43
CA GLY A 56 -9.45 -3.66 14.41
C GLY A 56 -8.98 -2.48 15.28
N LEU A 57 -7.77 -2.57 15.85
CA LEU A 57 -7.19 -1.51 16.67
C LEU A 57 -7.01 -0.21 15.87
N GLY A 58 -6.53 -0.31 14.63
CA GLY A 58 -6.41 0.83 13.72
C GLY A 58 -7.76 1.52 13.44
N THR A 59 -8.84 0.75 13.27
CA THR A 59 -10.20 1.33 13.11
C THR A 59 -10.71 2.00 14.39
N LEU A 60 -10.44 1.43 15.57
CA LEU A 60 -10.81 2.02 16.87
C LEU A 60 -10.06 3.32 17.14
N LEU A 61 -8.76 3.38 16.85
CA LEU A 61 -7.97 4.61 16.96
C LEU A 61 -8.50 5.69 16.02
N ARG A 62 -8.86 5.33 14.78
CA ARG A 62 -9.52 6.26 13.85
C ARG A 62 -10.85 6.78 14.40
N ALA A 63 -11.71 5.91 14.93
CA ALA A 63 -12.97 6.30 15.54
C ALA A 63 -12.77 7.23 16.75
N ARG A 64 -11.77 6.97 17.61
CA ARG A 64 -11.41 7.85 18.73
C ARG A 64 -10.98 9.23 18.24
N THR A 65 -10.11 9.29 17.24
CA THR A 65 -9.67 10.58 16.68
C THR A 65 -10.82 11.35 16.03
N MET A 66 -11.69 10.70 15.27
CA MET A 66 -12.89 11.33 14.70
C MET A 66 -13.80 11.88 15.81
N ARG A 67 -14.04 11.12 16.89
CA ARG A 67 -14.83 11.58 18.04
C ARG A 67 -14.23 12.84 18.67
N ARG A 68 -12.91 12.86 18.91
CA ARG A 68 -12.22 14.02 19.47
C ARG A 68 -12.36 15.25 18.59
N THR A 69 -12.19 15.09 17.27
CA THR A 69 -12.39 16.18 16.32
C THR A 69 -13.83 16.69 16.32
N LEU A 70 -14.81 15.78 16.28
CA LEU A 70 -16.24 16.10 16.29
C LEU A 70 -16.73 16.75 17.58
N ALA A 71 -16.06 16.50 18.71
CA ALA A 71 -16.37 17.14 19.98
C ALA A 71 -15.72 18.53 20.12
N ALA A 72 -14.61 18.77 19.41
CA ALA A 72 -13.81 19.98 19.59
C ALA A 72 -14.20 21.14 18.67
N ARG A 73 -14.89 20.89 17.56
CA ARG A 73 -15.19 21.90 16.54
C ARG A 73 -16.60 21.76 15.98
N PRO A 74 -17.29 22.87 15.68
CA PRO A 74 -18.57 22.82 14.99
C PRO A 74 -18.41 22.31 13.56
N TRP A 75 -19.52 21.89 12.95
CA TRP A 75 -19.57 21.61 11.52
C TRP A 75 -19.66 22.91 10.73
N VAL A 76 -18.87 22.99 9.67
CA VAL A 76 -18.85 24.12 8.74
C VAL A 76 -19.16 23.59 7.34
N ALA A 77 -20.09 24.22 6.64
CA ALA A 77 -20.30 23.93 5.22
C ALA A 77 -19.24 24.67 4.40
N CYS A 78 -18.40 23.92 3.71
CA CYS A 78 -17.32 24.44 2.88
C CYS A 78 -17.62 24.20 1.40
N ARG A 79 -17.21 25.15 0.56
CA ARG A 79 -17.09 24.91 -0.88
C ARG A 79 -15.95 23.92 -1.06
N ALA A 80 -16.16 22.90 -1.87
CA ALA A 80 -15.25 21.78 -1.98
C ALA A 80 -15.06 21.39 -3.44
N ASP A 81 -13.81 21.15 -3.79
CA ASP A 81 -13.44 20.62 -5.10
C ASP A 81 -12.56 19.38 -4.91
N ALA A 82 -12.87 18.34 -5.66
CA ALA A 82 -12.05 17.14 -5.71
C ALA A 82 -10.90 17.39 -6.68
N ALA A 83 -9.68 17.39 -6.16
CA ALA A 83 -8.48 17.44 -6.97
C ALA A 83 -7.88 16.03 -7.07
N PRO A 84 -7.59 15.54 -8.29
CA PRO A 84 -6.89 14.28 -8.45
C PRO A 84 -5.51 14.40 -7.78
N TYR A 85 -5.35 13.72 -6.66
CA TYR A 85 -4.10 13.65 -5.92
C TYR A 85 -3.65 12.20 -5.87
N GLN A 86 -2.55 11.89 -6.55
CA GLN A 86 -2.09 10.52 -6.67
C GLN A 86 -0.96 10.27 -5.66
N TRP A 87 -1.33 10.12 -4.38
CA TRP A 87 -0.43 9.60 -3.36
C TRP A 87 -0.97 8.25 -2.86
N LEU A 88 -0.25 7.16 -3.18
CA LEU A 88 -0.58 5.79 -2.77
C LEU A 88 -1.86 5.14 -3.36
N GLY A 89 -2.22 5.47 -4.60
CA GLY A 89 -3.09 4.61 -5.41
C GLY A 89 -4.60 4.67 -5.14
N SER A 90 -5.09 5.59 -4.30
CA SER A 90 -6.54 5.82 -4.14
C SER A 90 -6.94 7.09 -3.38
N ALA A 91 -6.04 8.06 -3.18
CA ALA A 91 -6.28 9.14 -2.23
C ALA A 91 -6.61 10.46 -2.94
N THR A 92 -7.86 10.63 -3.38
CA THR A 92 -8.34 11.93 -3.86
C THR A 92 -8.06 13.00 -2.80
N ALA A 93 -7.54 14.16 -3.23
CA ALA A 93 -7.47 15.31 -2.35
C ALA A 93 -8.76 16.10 -2.50
N VAL A 94 -9.24 16.61 -1.38
CA VAL A 94 -10.35 17.55 -1.36
C VAL A 94 -9.76 18.89 -0.95
N VAL A 95 -10.00 19.90 -1.78
CA VAL A 95 -9.69 21.29 -1.45
C VAL A 95 -10.97 21.90 -0.91
N LEU A 96 -10.94 22.35 0.34
CA LEU A 96 -12.02 23.06 0.99
C LEU A 96 -11.70 24.55 1.00
N CYS A 97 -12.69 25.38 0.71
CA CYS A 97 -12.64 26.81 0.98
C CYS A 97 -13.42 27.10 2.26
N ASP A 98 -12.74 27.70 3.24
CA ASP A 98 -13.34 28.15 4.49
C ASP A 98 -14.32 29.30 4.21
N PRO A 99 -15.59 29.21 4.66
CA PRO A 99 -16.56 30.28 4.43
C PRO A 99 -16.26 31.58 5.19
N GLN A 100 -15.48 31.56 6.28
CA GLN A 100 -15.18 32.75 7.07
C GLN A 100 -13.99 33.53 6.50
N ASP A 101 -12.87 32.82 6.29
CA ASP A 101 -11.60 33.47 5.94
C ASP A 101 -11.25 33.35 4.43
N GLY A 102 -12.03 32.57 3.67
CA GLY A 102 -11.69 32.22 2.27
C GLY A 102 -10.44 31.34 2.14
N GLY A 103 -9.89 30.85 3.26
CA GLY A 103 -8.68 30.03 3.29
C GLY A 103 -8.87 28.67 2.61
N LEU A 104 -7.88 28.25 1.82
CA LEU A 104 -7.90 26.94 1.14
C LEU A 104 -7.23 25.86 1.98
N THR A 105 -8.01 24.88 2.43
CA THR A 105 -7.54 23.71 3.18
C THR A 105 -7.52 22.48 2.28
N VAL A 106 -6.33 21.92 2.03
CA VAL A 106 -6.18 20.71 1.20
C VAL A 106 -6.01 19.47 2.06
N LEU A 107 -6.98 18.56 1.94
CA LEU A 107 -7.06 17.33 2.72
C LEU A 107 -6.88 16.11 1.82
N ASN A 108 -6.02 15.20 2.24
CA ASN A 108 -5.89 13.86 1.72
C ASN A 108 -6.95 12.94 2.35
N ILE A 109 -7.80 12.33 1.52
CA ILE A 109 -8.89 11.48 1.97
C ILE A 109 -8.39 10.07 2.30
N SER A 110 -8.64 9.63 3.54
CA SER A 110 -8.24 8.30 4.04
C SER A 110 -9.38 7.28 4.00
N ALA A 111 -10.02 7.14 2.84
CA ALA A 111 -11.11 6.17 2.61
C ALA A 111 -10.64 4.94 1.81
N GLN A 112 -11.32 3.80 2.01
CA GLN A 112 -11.25 2.70 1.05
C GLN A 112 -11.88 3.16 -0.28
N ARG A 113 -11.38 2.65 -1.41
CA ARG A 113 -11.84 3.04 -2.76
C ARG A 113 -13.36 2.98 -2.93
N GLN A 114 -14.01 1.96 -2.36
CA GLN A 114 -15.47 1.81 -2.39
C GLN A 114 -16.23 2.96 -1.70
N ARG A 115 -15.58 3.71 -0.81
CA ARG A 115 -16.16 4.81 -0.01
C ARG A 115 -15.68 6.19 -0.45
N LEU A 116 -14.90 6.26 -1.53
CA LEU A 116 -14.34 7.53 -2.02
C LEU A 116 -15.44 8.49 -2.49
N HIS A 117 -16.50 7.96 -3.10
CA HIS A 117 -17.67 8.73 -3.55
C HIS A 117 -18.37 9.53 -2.44
N LEU A 118 -18.17 9.15 -1.17
CA LEU A 118 -18.74 9.84 0.00
C LEU A 118 -17.94 11.09 0.39
N ALA A 119 -16.69 11.17 -0.06
CA ALA A 119 -15.81 12.31 0.17
C ALA A 119 -15.63 13.19 -1.07
N LEU A 120 -16.23 12.80 -2.19
CA LEU A 120 -16.31 13.67 -3.36
C LEU A 120 -17.45 14.66 -3.13
N PRO A 121 -17.24 15.96 -3.46
CA PRO A 121 -18.33 16.92 -3.44
C PRO A 121 -19.46 16.45 -4.36
N GLY A 122 -20.70 16.71 -3.96
CA GLY A 122 -21.86 16.51 -4.83
C GLY A 122 -21.90 17.54 -5.96
N PRO A 123 -22.96 17.53 -6.79
CA PRO A 123 -23.15 18.54 -7.83
C PRO A 123 -23.15 19.97 -7.28
N ASP A 124 -23.60 20.15 -6.03
CA ASP A 124 -23.62 21.47 -5.37
C ASP A 124 -22.22 21.98 -4.98
N GLY A 125 -21.17 21.15 -5.10
CA GLY A 125 -19.82 21.54 -4.71
C GLY A 125 -19.64 21.73 -3.20
N VAL A 126 -20.55 21.19 -2.37
CA VAL A 126 -20.53 21.40 -0.91
C VAL A 126 -20.10 20.14 -0.17
N LEU A 127 -19.19 20.30 0.81
CA LEU A 127 -18.90 19.29 1.83
C LEU A 127 -18.99 19.92 3.22
N TRP A 128 -19.55 19.17 4.17
CA TRP A 128 -19.47 19.54 5.58
C TRP A 128 -18.15 19.07 6.15
N TRP A 129 -17.46 19.96 6.85
CA TRP A 129 -16.16 19.70 7.44
C TRP A 129 -16.17 20.08 8.92
N CYS A 130 -15.53 19.24 9.73
CA CYS A 130 -15.27 19.48 11.13
C CYS A 130 -13.80 19.13 11.41
N GLY A 131 -12.96 20.11 11.71
CA GLY A 131 -11.54 19.88 11.92
C GLY A 131 -10.70 21.14 12.01
N ASP A 132 -9.39 20.96 11.89
CA ASP A 132 -8.41 22.04 11.84
C ASP A 132 -7.49 21.84 10.62
N PRO A 133 -7.13 22.90 9.88
CA PRO A 133 -6.28 22.77 8.68
C PRO A 133 -4.92 22.11 8.96
N LYS A 134 -4.38 22.23 10.18
CA LYS A 134 -3.07 21.69 10.56
C LYS A 134 -3.11 20.21 10.96
N SER A 135 -4.19 19.77 11.59
CA SER A 135 -4.34 18.38 12.09
C SER A 135 -5.24 17.51 11.21
N GLY A 136 -6.04 18.11 10.34
CA GLY A 136 -7.04 17.46 9.49
C GLY A 136 -8.43 17.48 10.12
N GLY A 137 -9.33 16.67 9.58
CA GLY A 137 -10.70 16.67 10.06
C GLY A 137 -11.55 15.51 9.58
N VAL A 138 -12.83 15.59 9.90
CA VAL A 138 -13.89 14.70 9.44
C VAL A 138 -14.70 15.44 8.39
N LEU A 139 -14.97 14.75 7.29
CA LEU A 139 -15.76 15.21 6.16
C LEU A 139 -17.04 14.40 6.08
N MET A 140 -18.10 15.04 5.61
CA MET A 140 -19.38 14.44 5.35
C MET A 140 -20.03 15.14 4.16
N ARG A 141 -20.61 14.38 3.23
CA ARG A 141 -21.42 14.95 2.16
C ARG A 141 -22.82 15.29 2.69
N PRO A 142 -23.38 16.48 2.40
CA PRO A 142 -24.75 16.82 2.81
C PRO A 142 -25.76 15.74 2.40
N GLY A 143 -26.73 15.44 3.26
CA GLY A 143 -27.72 14.38 3.06
C GLY A 143 -27.17 12.95 3.23
N THR A 144 -25.86 12.77 3.35
CA THR A 144 -25.24 11.47 3.67
C THR A 144 -24.79 11.45 5.13
N TRP A 145 -24.96 10.30 5.78
CA TRP A 145 -24.57 10.14 7.19
C TRP A 145 -23.21 9.46 7.34
N GLN A 146 -22.40 9.45 6.28
CA GLN A 146 -21.15 8.70 6.25
C GLN A 146 -19.95 9.62 6.48
N LEU A 147 -19.22 9.35 7.57
CA LEU A 147 -18.04 10.11 7.97
C LEU A 147 -16.79 9.59 7.27
N VAL A 148 -16.01 10.50 6.71
CA VAL A 148 -14.71 10.21 6.10
C VAL A 148 -13.64 11.10 6.73
N ARG A 149 -12.49 10.52 7.10
CA ARG A 149 -11.38 11.31 7.65
C ARG A 149 -10.50 11.88 6.55
N GLY A 150 -10.33 13.20 6.59
CA GLY A 150 -9.31 13.94 5.85
C GLY A 150 -8.07 14.18 6.71
N THR A 151 -6.89 14.00 6.12
CA THR A 151 -5.60 14.31 6.76
C THR A 151 -4.88 15.38 5.94
N PRO A 152 -4.18 16.34 6.54
CA PRO A 152 -3.57 17.42 5.78
C PRO A 152 -2.40 16.91 4.94
N ILE A 153 -2.26 17.42 3.72
CA ILE A 153 -1.12 17.12 2.87
C ILE A 153 0.11 17.83 3.45
N ARG A 154 1.07 17.05 3.96
CA ARG A 154 2.28 17.59 4.62
C ARG A 154 3.22 18.35 3.68
N ARG A 155 3.15 18.13 2.37
CA ARG A 155 4.06 18.75 1.39
C ARG A 155 3.47 20.07 0.90
N ARG A 156 4.10 21.19 1.29
CA ARG A 156 3.67 22.56 0.96
C ARG A 156 3.44 22.78 -0.54
N HIS A 157 4.41 22.46 -1.39
CA HIS A 157 4.28 22.64 -2.85
C HIS A 157 3.11 21.86 -3.46
N ILE A 158 2.83 20.65 -2.97
CA ILE A 158 1.68 19.85 -3.43
C ILE A 158 0.38 20.52 -3.02
N ARG A 159 0.29 20.95 -1.76
CA ARG A 159 -0.87 21.68 -1.23
C ARG A 159 -1.14 22.94 -2.06
N GLU A 160 -0.11 23.74 -2.32
CA GLU A 160 -0.22 24.97 -3.12
C GLU A 160 -0.60 24.68 -4.59
N ARG A 161 -0.06 23.61 -5.20
CA ARG A 161 -0.45 23.20 -6.55
C ARG A 161 -1.92 22.78 -6.62
N LEU A 162 -2.38 21.97 -5.67
CA LEU A 162 -3.78 21.52 -5.63
C LEU A 162 -4.74 22.67 -5.32
N ALA A 163 -4.37 23.57 -4.40
CA ALA A 163 -5.13 24.77 -4.09
C ALA A 163 -5.27 25.69 -5.32
N ARG A 164 -4.16 25.95 -6.03
CA ARG A 164 -4.17 26.73 -7.29
C ARG A 164 -5.01 26.06 -8.37
N ALA A 165 -4.90 24.74 -8.53
CA ALA A 165 -5.70 23.99 -9.50
C ALA A 165 -7.20 24.06 -9.19
N ALA A 166 -7.58 24.00 -7.92
CA ALA A 166 -8.99 24.15 -7.51
C ALA A 166 -9.48 25.59 -7.69
N GLN A 167 -8.65 26.59 -7.39
CA GLN A 167 -8.98 28.00 -7.64
C GLN A 167 -9.17 28.26 -9.13
N ALA A 168 -8.29 27.73 -9.99
CA ALA A 168 -8.40 27.83 -11.45
C ALA A 168 -9.69 27.16 -11.99
N ARG A 169 -10.18 26.09 -11.35
CA ARG A 169 -11.46 25.45 -11.65
C ARG A 169 -12.68 26.20 -11.10
N GLY A 170 -12.49 27.38 -10.52
CA GLY A 170 -13.57 28.24 -10.06
C GLY A 170 -14.14 27.89 -8.69
N LEU A 171 -13.38 27.20 -7.82
CA LEU A 171 -13.81 26.90 -6.44
C LEU A 171 -14.31 28.16 -5.68
N MET A 172 -13.67 29.31 -5.92
CA MET A 172 -14.05 30.60 -5.29
C MET A 172 -15.29 31.23 -5.92
N ALA A 173 -15.66 30.83 -7.14
CA ALA A 173 -16.85 31.31 -7.85
C ALA A 173 -18.12 30.51 -7.51
N LEU A 174 -17.98 29.36 -6.84
CA LEU A 174 -19.14 28.61 -6.34
C LEU A 174 -19.91 29.45 -5.32
N PRO A 175 -21.26 29.40 -5.30
CA PRO A 175 -22.06 30.13 -4.35
C PRO A 175 -21.70 29.72 -2.90
N PRO A 176 -21.75 30.66 -1.94
CA PRO A 176 -21.51 30.34 -0.54
C PRO A 176 -22.58 29.35 -0.04
N PRO A 177 -22.18 28.20 0.53
CA PRO A 177 -23.14 27.20 0.97
C PRO A 177 -23.91 27.69 2.20
N SER A 178 -25.20 27.35 2.28
CA SER A 178 -25.99 27.56 3.49
C SER A 178 -25.36 26.80 4.65
N GLN A 179 -25.07 27.51 5.73
CA GLN A 179 -24.49 26.89 6.92
C GLN A 179 -25.51 25.97 7.60
N PRO A 180 -25.08 24.82 8.15
CA PRO A 180 -25.98 23.89 8.82
C PRO A 180 -26.62 24.60 10.02
N GLN A 181 -27.94 24.77 9.97
CA GLN A 181 -28.70 25.48 10.99
C GLN A 181 -28.53 24.77 12.35
N PRO A 182 -28.42 25.51 13.46
CA PRO A 182 -28.12 24.94 14.79
C PRO A 182 -29.04 23.80 15.23
N HIS A 183 -30.31 23.78 14.78
CA HIS A 183 -31.26 22.71 15.10
C HIS A 183 -31.04 21.42 14.30
N LEU A 184 -30.36 21.48 13.15
CA LEU A 184 -29.87 20.33 12.38
C LEU A 184 -28.45 19.92 12.79
N GLN A 185 -27.77 20.73 13.61
CA GLN A 185 -26.50 20.33 14.19
C GLN A 185 -26.76 19.18 15.17
N PRO A 186 -26.01 18.07 15.06
CA PRO A 186 -26.08 17.02 16.05
C PRO A 186 -25.79 17.63 17.42
N GLN A 187 -26.73 17.49 18.37
CA GLN A 187 -26.58 17.97 19.73
C GLN A 187 -25.16 17.64 20.23
N PRO A 188 -24.38 18.63 20.71
CA PRO A 188 -23.04 18.39 21.22
C PRO A 188 -23.07 17.22 22.21
N TRP A 189 -22.09 16.33 22.13
CA TRP A 189 -21.99 15.23 23.09
C TRP A 189 -22.14 15.79 24.51
N PRO A 190 -22.94 15.16 25.40
CA PRO A 190 -23.05 15.62 26.78
C PRO A 190 -21.64 15.74 27.32
N GLN A 191 -21.22 16.98 27.55
CA GLN A 191 -19.93 17.25 28.16
C GLN A 191 -20.06 16.65 29.56
N GLN A 192 -19.17 15.71 29.89
CA GLN A 192 -19.04 15.30 31.29
C GLN A 192 -18.80 16.59 32.08
N PRO A 193 -19.56 16.84 33.16
CA PRO A 193 -19.43 18.06 33.92
C PRO A 193 -17.96 18.26 34.28
N PRO A 194 -17.42 19.49 34.14
CA PRO A 194 -16.02 19.75 34.42
C PRO A 194 -15.73 19.31 35.86
N VAL A 195 -14.81 18.36 36.01
CA VAL A 195 -14.17 18.10 37.29
C VAL A 195 -13.53 19.42 37.70
N ALA A 196 -13.98 19.99 38.81
CA ALA A 196 -13.55 21.29 39.31
C ALA A 196 -12.02 21.34 39.41
N ALA A 197 -11.39 22.03 38.47
CA ALA A 197 -9.97 22.33 38.50
C ALA A 197 -9.77 23.53 39.42
N GLY A 198 -8.83 23.39 40.36
CA GLY A 198 -8.45 24.42 41.32
C GLY A 198 -7.89 25.71 40.69
N PRO A 199 -7.56 26.70 41.54
CA PRO A 199 -7.35 28.08 41.13
C PRO A 199 -6.13 28.30 40.21
N PRO A 200 -6.19 29.33 39.34
CA PRO A 200 -5.22 29.55 38.27
C PRO A 200 -3.87 30.01 38.82
N THR A 201 -2.81 29.24 38.56
CA THR A 201 -1.44 29.70 38.72
C THR A 201 -1.01 30.49 37.49
N SER A 202 -0.49 31.69 37.76
CA SER A 202 0.00 32.69 36.83
C SER A 202 1.04 32.15 35.82
N ALA A 203 0.86 32.55 34.57
CA ALA A 203 1.80 32.33 33.49
C ALA A 203 2.94 33.37 33.54
N PRO A 204 4.20 33.00 33.20
CA PRO A 204 5.18 33.95 32.73
C PRO A 204 5.18 34.02 31.21
N ALA A 205 5.11 35.26 30.71
CA ALA A 205 5.48 35.63 29.35
C ALA A 205 7.01 35.81 29.27
N ALA A 206 7.66 35.20 28.27
CA ALA A 206 8.90 35.69 27.67
C ALA A 206 9.22 34.82 26.44
N GLY A 207 9.61 35.48 25.35
CA GLY A 207 9.71 34.90 24.02
C GLY A 207 10.92 33.99 23.80
N SER A 208 10.86 33.28 22.68
CA SER A 208 12.07 32.87 21.98
C SER A 208 11.82 32.79 20.47
N PRO A 209 12.87 33.01 19.67
CA PRO A 209 12.74 33.36 18.26
C PRO A 209 12.51 32.14 17.39
N PHE A 210 11.78 32.42 16.32
CA PHE A 210 11.54 31.60 15.15
C PHE A 210 12.83 30.93 14.63
N GLN A 211 13.05 29.66 15.02
CA GLN A 211 14.03 28.79 14.35
C GLN A 211 13.37 28.15 13.13
N ASP A 212 13.66 28.70 11.95
CA ASP A 212 13.47 28.07 10.65
C ASP A 212 14.48 26.92 10.45
N GLY A 213 14.26 25.84 11.19
CA GLY A 213 14.96 24.57 11.00
C GLY A 213 14.27 23.70 9.95
N HIS A 214 14.37 24.05 8.67
CA HIS A 214 13.99 23.15 7.55
C HIS A 214 15.00 21.99 7.39
N GLY A 215 15.19 21.22 8.45
CA GLY A 215 15.76 19.88 8.38
C GLY A 215 14.78 18.97 7.66
N ARG A 216 14.91 18.85 6.33
CA ARG A 216 14.39 17.70 5.59
C ARG A 216 15.03 16.45 6.20
N ARG A 217 14.44 15.90 7.26
CA ARG A 217 14.68 14.52 7.66
C ARG A 217 14.15 13.66 6.52
N ARG A 218 15.03 13.41 5.53
CA ARG A 218 14.93 12.29 4.61
C ARG A 218 14.49 11.15 5.51
N ARG A 219 13.27 10.64 5.32
CA ARG A 219 12.91 9.35 5.91
C ARG A 219 13.82 8.37 5.19
N PHE A 220 15.04 8.24 5.72
CA PHE A 220 16.01 7.22 5.37
C PHE A 220 15.25 5.91 5.36
N GLY A 221 15.68 4.96 4.54
CA GLY A 221 15.02 3.66 4.42
C GLY A 221 15.01 2.93 5.75
N ILE A 222 14.11 3.30 6.67
CA ILE A 222 13.96 2.69 7.99
C ILE A 222 13.69 1.21 7.77
N PHE A 223 12.84 0.88 6.79
CA PHE A 223 12.61 -0.51 6.38
C PHE A 223 13.88 -1.24 5.88
N ARG A 224 14.84 -0.53 5.27
CA ARG A 224 16.14 -1.12 4.90
C ARG A 224 16.97 -1.42 6.14
N TRP A 225 17.03 -0.48 7.09
CA TRP A 225 17.77 -0.66 8.33
C TRP A 225 17.14 -1.68 9.26
N VAL A 226 15.81 -1.73 9.32
CA VAL A 226 15.04 -2.79 9.99
C VAL A 226 15.35 -4.13 9.33
N ALA A 227 15.32 -4.24 8.00
CA ALA A 227 15.66 -5.48 7.32
C ALA A 227 17.11 -5.94 7.59
N LEU A 228 18.06 -4.99 7.62
CA LEU A 228 19.47 -5.25 7.92
C LEU A 228 19.67 -5.68 9.38
N LEU A 229 19.05 -5.00 10.35
CA LEU A 229 19.11 -5.37 11.75
C LEU A 229 18.56 -6.79 11.97
N GLY A 230 17.42 -7.09 11.37
CA GLY A 230 16.86 -8.44 11.42
C GLY A 230 17.81 -9.47 10.81
N ALA A 231 18.47 -9.14 9.69
CA ALA A 231 19.37 -10.05 9.00
C ALA A 231 20.65 -10.31 9.82
N VAL A 232 21.14 -9.30 10.53
CA VAL A 232 22.27 -9.44 11.46
C VAL A 232 21.89 -10.34 12.63
N LEU A 233 20.75 -10.10 13.28
CA LEU A 233 20.28 -10.94 14.39
C LEU A 233 20.04 -12.40 13.94
N LEU A 234 19.44 -12.57 12.77
CA LEU A 234 19.24 -13.88 12.16
C LEU A 234 20.59 -14.57 11.87
N GLY A 235 21.56 -13.83 11.35
CA GLY A 235 22.91 -14.34 11.11
C GLY A 235 23.63 -14.79 12.39
N PHE A 236 23.45 -14.07 13.50
CA PHE A 236 23.97 -14.49 14.81
C PHE A 236 23.33 -15.78 15.30
N GLY A 237 22.00 -15.93 15.15
CA GLY A 237 21.31 -17.18 15.49
C GLY A 237 21.84 -18.37 14.69
N ILE A 238 21.95 -18.22 13.37
CA ILE A 238 22.48 -19.27 12.48
C ILE A 238 23.95 -19.58 12.81
N TYR A 239 24.76 -18.58 13.09
CA TYR A 239 26.16 -18.79 13.47
C TYR A 239 26.28 -19.61 14.75
N ALA A 240 25.46 -19.30 15.75
CA ALA A 240 25.43 -20.05 17.01
C ALA A 240 24.99 -21.51 16.80
N GLU A 241 23.97 -21.75 15.98
CA GLU A 241 23.51 -23.10 15.63
C GLU A 241 24.62 -23.92 14.93
N VAL A 242 25.28 -23.34 13.92
CA VAL A 242 26.40 -24.01 13.22
C VAL A 242 27.60 -24.21 14.12
N ALA A 243 27.89 -23.27 15.03
CA ALA A 243 28.93 -23.42 16.01
C ALA A 243 28.61 -24.56 17.00
N SER A 244 27.34 -24.71 17.40
CA SER A 244 26.93 -25.80 18.30
C SER A 244 27.09 -27.20 17.71
N GLU A 245 27.09 -27.35 16.39
CA GLU A 245 27.41 -28.63 15.74
C GLU A 245 28.86 -29.08 16.01
N HIS A 246 29.72 -28.15 16.42
CA HIS A 246 31.13 -28.39 16.73
C HIS A 246 31.42 -28.30 18.24
N ASP A 247 30.38 -28.23 19.08
CA ASP A 247 30.54 -28.19 20.52
C ASP A 247 31.13 -29.54 20.99
N PRO A 248 32.26 -29.52 21.73
CA PRO A 248 32.90 -30.75 22.16
C PRO A 248 32.01 -31.49 23.16
N GLN A 249 31.74 -32.75 22.85
CA GLN A 249 31.17 -33.68 23.82
C GLN A 249 32.26 -34.05 24.83
N ILE A 250 31.94 -33.96 26.11
CA ILE A 250 32.87 -34.25 27.20
C ILE A 250 32.22 -35.14 28.26
N ASP A 251 33.08 -35.88 28.93
CA ASP A 251 32.72 -36.76 30.03
C ASP A 251 32.54 -35.94 31.32
N LEU A 252 31.46 -36.21 32.03
CA LEU A 252 31.07 -35.53 33.26
C LEU A 252 31.13 -36.52 34.42
N HIS A 253 31.86 -36.17 35.48
CA HIS A 253 31.84 -36.95 36.72
C HIS A 253 30.79 -36.37 37.67
N VAL A 254 29.80 -37.17 38.04
CA VAL A 254 28.71 -36.76 38.92
C VAL A 254 29.23 -36.72 40.34
N VAL A 255 29.12 -35.56 40.99
CA VAL A 255 29.56 -35.35 42.39
C VAL A 255 28.38 -35.55 43.34
N SER A 256 27.21 -35.05 42.96
CA SER A 256 25.97 -35.23 43.69
C SER A 256 24.78 -35.16 42.73
N GLU A 257 23.73 -35.92 43.04
CA GLU A 257 22.49 -35.93 42.29
C GLU A 257 21.32 -35.71 43.26
N SER A 258 20.40 -34.83 42.86
CA SER A 258 19.14 -34.62 43.57
C SER A 258 18.07 -35.57 43.01
N PRO A 259 17.03 -35.91 43.82
CA PRO A 259 15.90 -36.73 43.34
C PRO A 259 15.13 -36.13 42.15
N ALA A 260 15.32 -34.84 41.85
CA ALA A 260 14.71 -34.16 40.72
C ALA A 260 15.54 -34.24 39.43
N GLY A 261 16.67 -34.97 39.43
CA GLY A 261 17.59 -35.10 38.30
C GLY A 261 18.53 -33.90 38.11
N HIS A 262 18.58 -32.96 39.07
CA HIS A 262 19.63 -31.93 39.08
C HIS A 262 20.90 -32.51 39.68
N CYS A 263 21.99 -32.41 38.94
CA CYS A 263 23.30 -32.91 39.31
C CYS A 263 24.30 -31.77 39.50
N THR A 264 25.27 -31.98 40.40
CA THR A 264 26.51 -31.22 40.39
C THR A 264 27.56 -32.11 39.74
N VAL A 265 28.14 -31.65 38.63
CA VAL A 265 29.13 -32.41 37.87
C VAL A 265 30.49 -31.72 37.90
N ARG A 266 31.53 -32.53 37.75
CA ARG A 266 32.92 -32.10 37.62
C ARG A 266 33.45 -32.52 36.26
N TRP A 267 34.07 -31.60 35.54
CA TRP A 267 34.60 -31.83 34.20
C TRP A 267 35.91 -31.06 33.97
N THR A 268 36.66 -31.43 32.94
CA THR A 268 37.85 -30.69 32.51
C THR A 268 37.50 -29.85 31.28
N ASP A 269 37.65 -28.53 31.40
CA ASP A 269 37.43 -27.60 30.28
C ASP A 269 38.48 -27.86 29.18
N PRO A 270 38.07 -28.15 27.92
CA PRO A 270 38.99 -28.50 26.85
C PRO A 270 39.80 -27.31 26.31
N TRP A 271 39.39 -26.07 26.62
CA TRP A 271 40.10 -24.86 26.20
C TRP A 271 41.05 -24.33 27.26
N GLU A 272 40.68 -24.41 28.54
CA GLU A 272 41.50 -23.93 29.64
C GLU A 272 42.31 -25.03 30.35
N HIS A 273 42.00 -26.30 30.09
CA HIS A 273 42.55 -27.47 30.77
C HIS A 273 42.40 -27.41 32.31
N ARG A 274 41.36 -26.73 32.79
CA ARG A 274 41.05 -26.60 34.21
C ARG A 274 39.84 -27.45 34.56
N THR A 275 39.91 -28.11 35.71
CA THR A 275 38.76 -28.82 36.27
C THR A 275 37.77 -27.81 36.83
N ARG A 276 36.52 -27.88 36.36
CA ARG A 276 35.40 -27.06 36.80
C ARG A 276 34.34 -27.95 37.46
N THR A 277 33.55 -27.33 38.33
CA THR A 277 32.40 -27.96 38.98
C THR A 277 31.21 -27.03 38.86
N GLY A 278 30.04 -27.56 38.54
CA GLY A 278 28.88 -26.74 38.24
C GLY A 278 27.58 -27.56 38.13
N PRO A 279 26.43 -26.87 38.04
CA PRO A 279 25.13 -27.51 37.91
C PRO A 279 24.95 -28.12 36.52
N PHE A 280 24.26 -29.26 36.46
CA PHE A 280 23.89 -29.99 35.25
C PHE A 280 22.56 -30.71 35.46
N ARG A 281 21.89 -31.12 34.38
CA ARG A 281 20.69 -31.96 34.45
C ARG A 281 21.01 -33.32 33.86
N CYS A 282 21.16 -34.31 34.74
CA CYS A 282 21.52 -35.66 34.31
C CYS A 282 20.41 -36.28 33.46
N ASP A 283 20.80 -37.23 32.59
CA ASP A 283 19.86 -38.06 31.85
C ASP A 283 19.06 -38.95 32.84
N PRO A 284 17.72 -38.82 32.91
CA PRO A 284 16.90 -39.65 33.79
C PRO A 284 16.92 -41.14 33.41
N ASP A 285 17.27 -41.47 32.17
CA ASP A 285 17.27 -42.83 31.64
C ASP A 285 18.64 -43.52 31.75
N ARG A 286 19.62 -42.90 32.44
CA ARG A 286 20.94 -43.53 32.59
C ARG A 286 20.85 -44.82 33.40
N GLY A 287 21.61 -45.83 32.97
CA GLY A 287 21.72 -47.09 33.70
C GLY A 287 22.42 -46.92 35.05
N ALA A 288 22.05 -47.74 36.04
CA ALA A 288 22.65 -47.72 37.38
C ALA A 288 24.19 -47.94 37.41
N LEU A 289 24.75 -48.55 36.35
CA LEU A 289 26.20 -48.75 36.19
C LEU A 289 26.96 -47.47 35.81
N LEU A 290 26.25 -46.40 35.43
CA LEU A 290 26.79 -45.08 35.09
C LEU A 290 26.40 -44.04 36.14
N ALA A 291 26.17 -44.45 37.40
CA ALA A 291 25.66 -43.55 38.44
C ALA A 291 26.61 -42.37 38.76
N ASP A 292 27.91 -42.54 38.54
CA ASP A 292 28.96 -41.53 38.77
C ASP A 292 29.39 -40.78 37.50
N TRP A 293 28.78 -41.09 36.35
CA TRP A 293 29.22 -40.57 35.05
C TRP A 293 28.06 -40.17 34.14
N ASP A 294 28.25 -39.12 33.34
CA ASP A 294 27.32 -38.67 32.31
C ASP A 294 28.08 -38.02 31.14
N THR A 295 27.40 -37.70 30.05
CA THR A 295 27.96 -36.92 28.94
C THR A 295 27.24 -35.59 28.77
N GLY A 296 28.00 -34.55 28.45
CA GLY A 296 27.44 -33.25 28.11
C GLY A 296 28.23 -32.59 26.99
N TRP A 297 27.68 -31.51 26.48
CA TRP A 297 28.31 -30.67 25.48
C TRP A 297 28.68 -29.33 26.11
N LEU A 298 29.84 -28.82 25.74
CA LEU A 298 30.28 -27.49 26.15
C LEU A 298 30.06 -26.49 25.02
N VAL A 299 29.40 -25.39 25.33
CA VAL A 299 29.20 -24.29 24.38
C VAL A 299 30.57 -23.75 23.95
N SER A 300 30.86 -23.76 22.66
CA SER A 300 32.16 -23.33 22.10
C SER A 300 32.21 -21.85 21.70
N TYR A 301 31.08 -21.14 21.75
CA TYR A 301 30.92 -19.81 21.15
C TYR A 301 30.32 -18.77 22.10
N GLY A 302 30.50 -17.49 21.74
CA GLY A 302 29.84 -16.37 22.40
C GLY A 302 30.26 -16.15 23.86
N PRO A 303 29.47 -15.37 24.62
CA PRO A 303 29.75 -15.11 26.03
C PRO A 303 29.46 -16.30 26.96
N TRP A 304 28.82 -17.36 26.45
CA TRP A 304 28.48 -18.58 27.18
C TRP A 304 29.52 -19.70 27.01
N LYS A 305 30.69 -19.37 26.43
CA LYS A 305 31.72 -20.37 26.16
C LYS A 305 32.12 -21.10 27.44
N GLY A 306 32.01 -22.42 27.44
CA GLY A 306 32.28 -23.27 28.60
C GLY A 306 31.06 -23.60 29.47
N ASP A 307 29.87 -23.12 29.13
CA ASP A 307 28.61 -23.56 29.75
C ASP A 307 28.28 -24.98 29.28
N LEU A 308 27.71 -25.79 30.18
CA LEU A 308 27.30 -27.17 29.90
C LEU A 308 25.83 -27.26 29.49
N TYR A 309 25.53 -28.18 28.56
CA TYR A 309 24.16 -28.60 28.27
C TYR A 309 24.10 -30.10 27.94
N ASN A 310 22.93 -30.71 28.14
CA ASN A 310 22.68 -32.13 27.89
C ASN A 310 22.15 -32.38 26.45
N SER A 311 21.84 -33.63 26.11
CA SER A 311 21.36 -34.01 24.77
C SER A 311 20.02 -33.37 24.39
N ASP A 312 19.24 -32.97 25.39
CA ASP A 312 17.97 -32.26 25.23
C ASP A 312 18.14 -30.74 25.14
N LEU A 313 19.39 -30.25 25.02
CA LEU A 313 19.75 -28.84 24.98
C LEU A 313 19.47 -28.08 26.29
N ILE A 314 19.31 -28.78 27.42
CA ILE A 314 19.03 -28.18 28.72
C ILE A 314 20.34 -27.96 29.48
N GLY A 315 20.49 -26.78 30.10
CA GLY A 315 21.59 -26.48 31.02
C GLY A 315 22.36 -25.20 30.71
N SER A 316 22.32 -24.73 29.45
CA SER A 316 22.98 -23.49 29.05
C SER A 316 21.97 -22.40 28.65
N PRO A 317 22.14 -21.16 29.14
CA PRO A 317 21.38 -20.00 28.66
C PRO A 317 21.57 -19.72 27.16
N ALA A 318 22.62 -20.26 26.52
CA ALA A 318 22.85 -20.14 25.09
C ALA A 318 21.68 -20.72 24.29
N ASN A 319 21.24 -21.93 24.64
CA ASN A 319 20.15 -22.62 23.94
C ASN A 319 18.81 -21.87 24.10
N ASP A 320 18.56 -21.31 25.28
CA ASP A 320 17.38 -20.49 25.56
C ASP A 320 17.39 -19.13 24.83
N ALA A 321 18.58 -18.58 24.54
CA ALA A 321 18.74 -17.27 23.92
C ALA A 321 18.80 -17.33 22.38
N VAL A 322 19.45 -18.36 21.82
CA VAL A 322 19.70 -18.47 20.37
C VAL A 322 18.40 -18.59 19.58
N VAL A 323 17.47 -19.45 20.02
CA VAL A 323 16.19 -19.66 19.33
C VAL A 323 15.33 -18.38 19.27
N PRO A 324 15.12 -17.63 20.38
CA PRO A 324 14.44 -16.34 20.33
C PRO A 324 15.15 -15.29 19.48
N ILE A 325 16.50 -15.21 19.52
CA ILE A 325 17.26 -14.26 18.71
C ILE A 325 17.04 -14.51 17.22
N GLU A 326 17.09 -15.78 16.81
CA GLU A 326 16.84 -16.18 15.43
C GLU A 326 15.41 -15.80 14.99
N LEU A 327 14.41 -16.12 15.82
CA LEU A 327 13.01 -15.81 15.55
C LEU A 327 12.75 -14.30 15.48
N ILE A 328 13.31 -13.52 16.40
CA ILE A 328 13.22 -12.05 16.41
C ILE A 328 13.89 -11.49 15.15
N GLY A 329 15.08 -11.99 14.81
CA GLY A 329 15.81 -11.62 13.60
C GLY A 329 14.97 -11.83 12.34
N LEU A 330 14.36 -13.00 12.20
CA LEU A 330 13.45 -13.33 11.11
C LEU A 330 12.25 -12.37 11.04
N LEU A 331 11.57 -12.13 12.16
CA LEU A 331 10.39 -11.27 12.21
C LEU A 331 10.73 -9.83 11.82
N ILE A 332 11.86 -9.31 12.31
CA ILE A 332 12.36 -7.98 11.99
C ILE A 332 12.74 -7.90 10.50
N SER A 333 13.45 -8.90 9.96
CA SER A 333 13.78 -8.99 8.54
C SER A 333 12.55 -9.03 7.65
N GLY A 334 11.58 -9.87 7.99
CA GLY A 334 10.31 -10.00 7.28
C GLY A 334 9.51 -8.69 7.30
N GLY A 335 9.40 -8.04 8.46
CA GLY A 335 8.75 -6.73 8.59
C GLY A 335 9.46 -5.64 7.79
N GLY A 336 10.79 -5.63 7.79
CA GLY A 336 11.62 -4.72 7.01
C GLY A 336 11.47 -4.93 5.50
N LEU A 337 11.51 -6.18 5.03
CA LEU A 337 11.31 -6.55 3.63
C LEU A 337 9.90 -6.20 3.19
N VAL A 338 8.85 -6.68 3.86
CA VAL A 338 7.45 -6.39 3.51
C VAL A 338 7.18 -4.89 3.54
N GLY A 339 7.62 -4.18 4.58
CA GLY A 339 7.50 -2.72 4.67
C GLY A 339 8.24 -2.01 3.54
N GLY A 340 9.43 -2.49 3.17
CA GLY A 340 10.24 -2.01 2.07
C GLY A 340 9.61 -2.26 0.70
N THR A 341 9.08 -3.46 0.45
CA THR A 341 8.39 -3.84 -0.78
C THR A 341 7.08 -3.08 -0.91
N VAL A 342 6.29 -2.97 0.16
CA VAL A 342 5.07 -2.15 0.18
C VAL A 342 5.40 -0.69 -0.08
N ALA A 343 6.45 -0.14 0.55
CA ALA A 343 6.89 1.23 0.30
C ALA A 343 7.43 1.42 -1.13
N SER A 344 8.14 0.44 -1.69
CA SER A 344 8.69 0.45 -3.05
C SER A 344 7.60 0.30 -4.09
N VAL A 345 6.66 -0.63 -3.91
CA VAL A 345 5.47 -0.81 -4.77
C VAL A 345 4.55 0.40 -4.68
N ARG A 346 4.38 0.99 -3.49
CA ARG A 346 3.71 2.31 -3.33
C ARG A 346 4.43 3.43 -4.08
N ARG A 347 5.76 3.35 -4.23
CA ARG A 347 6.55 4.28 -5.06
C ARG A 347 6.56 3.91 -6.56
N ARG A 348 6.32 2.64 -6.92
CA ARG A 348 6.53 2.08 -8.27
C ARG A 348 5.25 1.71 -9.02
N ARG A 349 4.05 1.81 -8.44
CA ARG A 349 2.81 1.63 -9.19
C ARG A 349 2.44 2.94 -9.91
N PRO A 350 2.66 3.07 -11.23
CA PRO A 350 1.82 3.94 -12.04
C PRO A 350 0.40 3.36 -11.95
N GLY A 351 -0.47 4.09 -11.28
CA GLY A 351 -1.83 3.65 -10.97
C GLY A 351 -2.78 4.13 -12.05
N ALA A 352 -3.28 3.22 -12.89
CA ALA A 352 -4.34 3.60 -13.82
C ALA A 352 -5.32 2.50 -14.25
N HIS A 353 -5.64 1.51 -13.40
CA HIS A 353 -6.71 0.56 -13.72
C HIS A 353 -8.02 0.82 -12.97
N ALA A 354 -8.28 2.06 -12.53
CA ALA A 354 -9.25 2.19 -11.44
C ALA A 354 -9.90 3.55 -11.20
N ALA A 355 -9.26 4.65 -11.58
CA ALA A 355 -9.74 5.99 -11.27
C ALA A 355 -10.64 6.54 -12.39
N GLY A 356 -10.43 6.16 -13.66
CA GLY A 356 -11.17 6.70 -14.81
C GLY A 356 -12.67 6.46 -14.76
N ALA A 357 -13.13 5.22 -14.57
CA ALA A 357 -14.56 4.88 -14.72
C ALA A 357 -15.49 5.54 -13.69
N ALA A 358 -15.02 5.80 -12.46
CA ALA A 358 -15.81 6.48 -11.44
C ALA A 358 -15.66 8.01 -11.48
N HIS A 359 -14.58 8.51 -12.08
CA HIS A 359 -14.33 9.94 -12.26
C HIS A 359 -15.07 10.49 -13.49
N ALA A 360 -15.07 9.77 -14.61
CA ALA A 360 -15.82 10.12 -15.82
C ALA A 360 -17.33 10.24 -15.54
N LYS A 361 -17.90 9.33 -14.74
CA LYS A 361 -19.33 9.38 -14.37
C LYS A 361 -19.69 10.53 -13.43
N ALA A 362 -18.74 11.00 -12.60
CA ALA A 362 -18.98 12.11 -11.67
C ALA A 362 -18.70 13.48 -12.30
N MET A 363 -17.73 13.56 -13.23
CA MET A 363 -17.43 14.79 -13.98
C MET A 363 -18.47 15.07 -15.06
N GLY A 364 -19.00 14.06 -15.76
CA GLY A 364 -20.08 14.24 -16.74
C GLY A 364 -21.28 14.99 -16.15
N THR A 365 -21.70 14.64 -14.93
CA THR A 365 -22.80 15.33 -14.23
C THR A 365 -22.47 16.73 -13.71
N ALA A 366 -21.20 17.03 -13.42
CA ALA A 366 -20.81 18.35 -12.91
C ALA A 366 -20.55 19.35 -14.06
N ALA A 367 -19.97 18.87 -15.16
CA ALA A 367 -19.72 19.67 -16.36
C ALA A 367 -21.02 20.11 -17.05
N GLU A 368 -22.01 19.22 -17.12
CA GLU A 368 -23.33 19.51 -17.74
C GLU A 368 -24.12 20.56 -16.96
N VAL A 369 -23.97 20.60 -15.63
CA VAL A 369 -24.62 21.61 -14.76
C VAL A 369 -23.84 22.94 -14.76
N GLN A 370 -22.51 22.90 -14.83
CA GLN A 370 -21.69 24.12 -14.87
C GLN A 370 -21.79 24.85 -16.23
N ALA A 371 -22.00 24.11 -17.32
CA ALA A 371 -22.31 24.68 -18.63
C ALA A 371 -23.66 25.44 -18.65
N ARG A 372 -24.61 25.07 -17.79
CA ARG A 372 -25.90 25.78 -17.64
C ARG A 372 -25.84 27.05 -16.79
N MET A 373 -24.83 27.22 -15.94
CA MET A 373 -24.82 28.28 -14.92
C MET A 373 -23.94 29.50 -15.21
N LYS A 374 -23.17 29.53 -16.32
CA LYS A 374 -22.26 30.66 -16.61
C LYS A 374 -22.69 31.45 -17.84
N PRO A 375 -23.61 32.43 -17.71
CA PRO A 375 -23.87 33.37 -18.78
C PRO A 375 -22.71 34.37 -18.85
N GLY A 376 -21.95 34.38 -19.96
CA GLY A 376 -21.04 35.48 -20.30
C GLY A 376 -19.54 35.18 -20.30
N ALA A 377 -19.08 33.94 -20.09
CA ALA A 377 -17.70 33.60 -20.44
C ALA A 377 -17.64 33.40 -21.96
N GLY A 378 -16.83 34.21 -22.66
CA GLY A 378 -16.55 34.00 -24.08
C GLY A 378 -16.20 32.54 -24.38
N PRO A 379 -16.52 32.05 -25.59
CA PRO A 379 -16.47 30.62 -25.90
C PRO A 379 -15.11 30.04 -25.47
N PRO A 380 -15.09 28.94 -24.70
CA PRO A 380 -13.84 28.30 -24.32
C PRO A 380 -13.03 28.06 -25.60
N ALA A 381 -11.75 28.44 -25.59
CA ALA A 381 -10.86 28.23 -26.72
C ALA A 381 -11.08 26.81 -27.24
N ARG A 382 -11.61 26.69 -28.46
CA ARG A 382 -12.07 25.42 -29.01
C ARG A 382 -10.89 24.45 -28.98
N THR A 383 -11.10 23.28 -28.40
CA THR A 383 -10.10 22.21 -28.38
C THR A 383 -10.02 21.62 -29.79
N THR A 384 -9.29 22.26 -30.68
CA THR A 384 -9.14 21.85 -32.08
C THR A 384 -7.93 20.94 -32.26
N TYR A 385 -7.93 20.18 -33.35
CA TYR A 385 -6.81 19.33 -33.75
C TYR A 385 -5.50 20.11 -33.80
N ALA A 386 -5.45 21.26 -34.47
CA ALA A 386 -4.22 22.04 -34.60
C ALA A 386 -3.66 22.53 -33.26
N ALA A 387 -4.54 22.99 -32.35
CA ALA A 387 -4.12 23.46 -31.02
C ALA A 387 -3.54 22.32 -30.18
N LEU A 388 -4.15 21.13 -30.23
CA LEU A 388 -3.65 19.96 -29.50
C LEU A 388 -2.41 19.37 -30.16
N ALA A 389 -2.34 19.35 -31.49
CA ALA A 389 -1.20 18.88 -32.27
C ALA A 389 0.06 19.70 -31.93
N GLU A 390 -0.06 21.03 -31.90
CA GLU A 390 1.06 21.90 -31.54
C GLU A 390 1.52 21.67 -30.11
N ARG A 391 0.56 21.53 -29.18
CA ARG A 391 0.87 21.19 -27.78
C ARG A 391 1.57 19.84 -27.66
N ALA A 392 1.16 18.83 -28.42
CA ALA A 392 1.77 17.52 -28.41
C ALA A 392 3.21 17.56 -28.93
N ARG A 393 3.47 18.32 -30.00
CA ARG A 393 4.84 18.55 -30.52
C ARG A 393 5.74 19.17 -29.46
N LEU A 394 5.25 20.17 -28.73
CA LEU A 394 6.00 20.80 -27.64
C LEU A 394 6.28 19.86 -26.46
N GLN A 395 5.39 18.91 -26.19
CA GLN A 395 5.54 17.92 -25.11
C GLN A 395 6.40 16.71 -25.52
N HIS A 396 6.58 16.49 -26.82
CA HIS A 396 7.16 15.26 -27.33
C HIS A 396 8.64 15.13 -26.98
N VAL A 397 9.02 13.96 -26.48
CA VAL A 397 10.42 13.58 -26.27
C VAL A 397 10.64 12.27 -27.02
N ALA A 398 11.37 12.34 -28.13
CA ALA A 398 11.68 11.16 -28.94
C ALA A 398 12.48 10.14 -28.11
N ASP A 399 12.00 8.90 -28.02
CA ASP A 399 12.73 7.76 -27.46
C ASP A 399 12.99 6.73 -28.57
N GLU A 400 14.00 6.98 -29.39
CA GLU A 400 14.41 6.14 -30.53
C GLU A 400 14.80 4.69 -30.12
N ARG A 401 15.03 4.45 -28.83
CA ARG A 401 15.53 3.15 -28.32
C ARG A 401 14.43 2.22 -27.81
N ALA A 402 13.17 2.49 -28.13
CA ALA A 402 12.05 1.67 -27.71
C ALA A 402 11.99 0.35 -28.48
N ARG A 403 12.66 -0.69 -27.96
CA ARG A 403 12.59 -2.08 -28.49
C ARG A 403 11.13 -2.43 -28.89
N PRO A 404 10.89 -2.88 -30.13
CA PRO A 404 9.57 -3.27 -30.59
C PRO A 404 8.95 -4.33 -29.66
N GLU A 405 7.64 -4.23 -29.44
CA GLU A 405 6.89 -5.34 -28.85
C GLU A 405 6.60 -6.36 -29.95
N ALA A 406 6.50 -7.64 -29.58
CA ALA A 406 6.13 -8.68 -30.53
C ALA A 406 4.70 -8.45 -31.03
N ASP A 407 4.47 -8.69 -32.32
CA ASP A 407 3.14 -8.56 -32.92
C ASP A 407 2.21 -9.64 -32.33
N VAL A 408 1.11 -9.20 -31.71
CA VAL A 408 0.10 -10.09 -31.14
C VAL A 408 -0.61 -10.95 -32.19
N ARG A 409 -0.54 -10.61 -33.48
CA ARG A 409 -1.08 -11.42 -34.59
C ARG A 409 -0.23 -12.67 -34.83
N GLU A 410 1.08 -12.52 -34.70
CA GLU A 410 2.06 -13.60 -34.94
C GLU A 410 2.35 -14.43 -33.70
N VAL A 411 2.32 -13.81 -32.51
CA VAL A 411 2.63 -14.50 -31.25
C VAL A 411 1.43 -14.61 -30.31
N ALA A 412 1.47 -15.61 -29.43
CA ALA A 412 0.52 -15.70 -28.33
C ALA A 412 0.64 -14.48 -27.40
N TRP A 413 -0.51 -13.98 -26.92
CA TRP A 413 -0.60 -12.75 -26.11
C TRP A 413 0.33 -12.73 -24.89
N TRP A 414 0.63 -13.88 -24.27
CA TRP A 414 1.51 -13.97 -23.10
C TRP A 414 3.00 -13.74 -23.41
N ARG A 415 3.40 -13.82 -24.70
CA ARG A 415 4.74 -13.43 -25.17
C ARG A 415 4.89 -11.92 -25.35
N VAL A 416 3.77 -11.20 -25.51
CA VAL A 416 3.75 -9.74 -25.59
C VAL A 416 3.96 -9.13 -24.20
N ARG A 417 4.98 -8.29 -24.06
CA ARG A 417 5.42 -7.77 -22.75
C ARG A 417 4.36 -6.87 -22.11
N GLY A 418 3.71 -6.00 -22.87
CA GLY A 418 2.62 -5.14 -22.39
C GLY A 418 1.47 -5.96 -21.80
N LEU A 419 0.94 -6.92 -22.57
CA LEU A 419 -0.17 -7.79 -22.15
C LEU A 419 0.19 -8.71 -20.97
N ARG A 420 1.42 -9.21 -20.91
CA ARG A 420 1.88 -9.99 -19.74
C ARG A 420 1.94 -9.14 -18.46
N ARG A 421 2.25 -7.84 -18.56
CA ARG A 421 2.22 -6.93 -17.40
C ARG A 421 0.80 -6.60 -16.98
N THR A 422 -0.10 -6.28 -17.91
CA THR A 422 -1.51 -5.96 -17.60
C THR A 422 -2.24 -7.17 -17.01
N SER A 423 -1.92 -8.39 -17.46
CA SER A 423 -2.48 -9.62 -16.88
C SER A 423 -2.06 -9.90 -15.43
N GLY A 424 -1.00 -9.25 -14.93
CA GLY A 424 -0.43 -9.51 -13.60
C GLY A 424 0.44 -10.77 -13.52
N LEU A 425 0.63 -11.51 -14.61
CA LEU A 425 1.44 -12.73 -14.64
C LEU A 425 2.89 -12.51 -14.20
N THR A 426 3.47 -11.33 -14.45
CA THR A 426 4.83 -11.01 -13.96
C THR A 426 4.90 -10.95 -12.43
N ALA A 427 3.83 -10.51 -11.76
CA ALA A 427 3.77 -10.48 -10.31
C ALA A 427 3.60 -11.90 -9.74
N VAL A 428 2.81 -12.74 -10.41
CA VAL A 428 2.64 -14.17 -10.06
C VAL A 428 3.95 -14.92 -10.20
N ALA A 429 4.62 -14.82 -11.36
CA ALA A 429 5.90 -15.47 -11.60
C ALA A 429 6.98 -15.01 -10.60
N GLY A 430 7.02 -13.72 -10.28
CA GLY A 430 7.91 -13.20 -9.24
C GLY A 430 7.62 -13.76 -7.85
N ALA A 431 6.34 -13.85 -7.46
CA ALA A 431 5.95 -14.42 -6.17
C ALA A 431 6.25 -15.92 -6.08
N LEU A 432 5.97 -16.68 -7.14
CA LEU A 432 6.29 -18.11 -7.22
C LEU A 432 7.80 -18.36 -7.17
N GLY A 433 8.60 -17.58 -7.91
CA GLY A 433 10.06 -17.71 -7.89
C GLY A 433 10.64 -17.54 -6.49
N VAL A 434 10.10 -16.60 -5.70
CA VAL A 434 10.52 -16.43 -4.29
C VAL A 434 9.97 -17.53 -3.37
N ALA A 435 8.77 -18.05 -3.65
CA ALA A 435 8.19 -19.16 -2.89
C ALA A 435 8.94 -20.50 -3.09
N VAL A 436 9.60 -20.69 -4.24
CA VAL A 436 10.37 -21.91 -4.57
C VAL A 436 11.77 -21.90 -3.94
N LEU A 437 12.36 -20.72 -3.70
CA LEU A 437 13.71 -20.58 -3.12
C LEU A 437 13.93 -21.40 -1.82
N PRO A 438 13.02 -21.38 -0.83
CA PRO A 438 13.14 -22.23 0.37
C PRO A 438 13.19 -23.73 0.09
N TRP A 439 12.47 -24.20 -0.94
CA TRP A 439 12.46 -25.61 -1.34
C TRP A 439 13.75 -26.01 -2.06
N VAL A 440 14.37 -25.10 -2.80
CA VAL A 440 15.71 -25.33 -3.38
C VAL A 440 16.75 -25.45 -2.26
N VAL A 441 16.67 -24.59 -1.24
CA VAL A 441 17.54 -24.67 -0.05
C VAL A 441 17.34 -26.01 0.67
N TYR A 442 16.10 -26.48 0.81
CA TYR A 442 15.80 -27.81 1.36
C TYR A 442 16.52 -28.93 0.63
N ALA A 443 16.37 -28.96 -0.70
CA ALA A 443 16.89 -30.03 -1.53
C ALA A 443 18.43 -30.11 -1.48
N VAL A 444 19.10 -28.98 -1.25
CA VAL A 444 20.57 -28.90 -1.15
C VAL A 444 21.08 -29.23 0.25
N ARG A 445 20.34 -28.88 1.31
CA ARG A 445 20.82 -28.99 2.70
C ARG A 445 20.16 -30.08 3.55
N GLY A 446 19.15 -30.80 3.03
CA GLY A 446 18.44 -31.85 3.78
C GLY A 446 17.49 -31.32 4.87
N GLY A 447 17.38 -30.00 5.04
CA GLY A 447 16.55 -29.35 6.06
C GLY A 447 16.13 -27.95 5.65
N ILE A 448 14.90 -27.56 6.00
CA ILE A 448 14.45 -26.15 5.91
C ILE A 448 14.43 -25.63 7.34
N PRO A 449 15.26 -24.64 7.70
CA PRO A 449 15.13 -23.99 8.99
C PRO A 449 13.74 -23.36 9.12
N PHE A 450 13.15 -23.37 10.31
CA PHE A 450 11.73 -22.99 10.53
C PHE A 450 11.39 -21.63 9.91
N ASN A 451 12.35 -20.71 9.97
CA ASN A 451 12.28 -19.37 9.41
C ASN A 451 11.99 -19.31 7.89
N MET A 452 12.60 -20.20 7.11
CA MET A 452 12.44 -20.36 5.67
C MET A 452 11.09 -21.00 5.34
N LYS A 453 10.55 -21.88 6.22
CA LYS A 453 9.18 -22.41 6.09
C LYS A 453 8.14 -21.28 6.21
N VAL A 454 8.27 -20.41 7.20
CA VAL A 454 7.37 -19.26 7.39
C VAL A 454 7.43 -18.31 6.17
N LEU A 455 8.64 -18.00 5.70
CA LEU A 455 8.82 -17.18 4.51
C LEU A 455 8.19 -17.83 3.27
N ALA A 456 8.38 -19.14 3.07
CA ALA A 456 7.75 -19.91 1.99
C ALA A 456 6.22 -19.79 2.03
N VAL A 457 5.62 -19.93 3.21
CA VAL A 457 4.16 -19.81 3.40
C VAL A 457 3.66 -18.42 3.05
N VAL A 458 4.33 -17.36 3.49
CA VAL A 458 3.94 -15.97 3.17
C VAL A 458 4.02 -15.71 1.66
N TRP A 459 5.08 -16.15 1.00
CA TRP A 459 5.22 -16.00 -0.45
C TRP A 459 4.25 -16.87 -1.23
N ALA A 460 3.93 -18.07 -0.75
CA ALA A 460 2.88 -18.92 -1.30
C ALA A 460 1.51 -18.22 -1.20
N ALA A 461 1.16 -17.65 -0.05
CA ALA A 461 -0.09 -16.90 0.13
C ALA A 461 -0.17 -15.68 -0.80
N LEU A 462 0.94 -14.93 -0.95
CA LEU A 462 1.02 -13.84 -1.91
C LEU A 462 0.93 -14.32 -3.36
N ALA A 463 1.53 -15.46 -3.70
CA ALA A 463 1.42 -16.08 -5.01
C ALA A 463 -0.04 -16.45 -5.29
N VAL A 464 -0.74 -17.11 -4.37
CA VAL A 464 -2.16 -17.44 -4.47
C VAL A 464 -3.02 -16.19 -4.67
N LEU A 465 -2.82 -15.14 -3.85
CA LEU A 465 -3.59 -13.90 -3.99
C LEU A 465 -3.35 -13.20 -5.34
N ASN A 466 -2.10 -13.16 -5.81
CA ASN A 466 -1.77 -12.58 -7.11
C ASN A 466 -2.30 -13.45 -8.25
N SER A 467 -2.25 -14.78 -8.14
CA SER A 467 -2.81 -15.73 -9.10
C SER A 467 -4.32 -15.57 -9.19
N TRP A 468 -5.03 -15.47 -8.07
CA TRP A 468 -6.47 -15.22 -8.04
C TRP A 468 -6.83 -13.88 -8.70
N ARG A 469 -6.08 -12.81 -8.45
CA ARG A 469 -6.28 -11.51 -9.11
C ARG A 469 -6.00 -11.56 -10.61
N ALA A 470 -4.91 -12.22 -11.00
CA ALA A 470 -4.55 -12.42 -12.40
C ALA A 470 -5.63 -13.24 -13.11
N TRP A 471 -6.12 -14.31 -12.49
CA TRP A 471 -7.16 -15.17 -13.04
C TRP A 471 -8.49 -14.45 -13.23
N ASN A 472 -8.97 -13.74 -12.21
CA ASN A 472 -10.31 -13.13 -12.26
C ASN A 472 -10.37 -11.82 -13.06
N ASN A 473 -9.30 -11.04 -13.08
CA ASN A 473 -9.32 -9.71 -13.69
C ASN A 473 -8.28 -9.55 -14.80
N GLY A 474 -7.06 -10.05 -14.60
CA GLY A 474 -5.93 -9.77 -15.48
C GLY A 474 -5.92 -10.55 -16.79
N ILE A 475 -5.97 -11.87 -16.72
CA ILE A 475 -5.93 -12.78 -17.88
C ILE A 475 -7.15 -12.58 -18.79
N PRO A 476 -8.39 -12.47 -18.28
CA PRO A 476 -9.55 -12.18 -19.12
C PRO A 476 -9.41 -10.83 -19.83
N ALA A 477 -8.99 -9.78 -19.12
CA ALA A 477 -8.75 -8.46 -19.73
C ALA A 477 -7.65 -8.49 -20.79
N ALA A 478 -6.52 -9.14 -20.53
CA ALA A 478 -5.43 -9.26 -21.51
C ALA A 478 -5.85 -10.06 -22.75
N ARG A 479 -6.62 -11.14 -22.58
CA ARG A 479 -7.20 -11.89 -23.71
C ARG A 479 -8.19 -11.06 -24.50
N LEU A 480 -9.04 -10.28 -23.83
CA LEU A 480 -10.01 -9.41 -24.48
C LEU A 480 -9.31 -8.32 -25.31
N ILE A 481 -8.31 -7.66 -24.73
CA ILE A 481 -7.48 -6.66 -25.42
C ILE A 481 -6.72 -7.29 -26.60
N ALA A 482 -6.17 -8.50 -26.42
CA ALA A 482 -5.49 -9.22 -27.51
C ALA A 482 -6.45 -9.56 -28.67
N ARG A 483 -7.68 -9.97 -28.37
CA ARG A 483 -8.70 -10.23 -29.39
C ARG A 483 -9.13 -8.94 -30.09
N ALA A 484 -9.33 -7.86 -29.34
CA ALA A 484 -9.63 -6.54 -29.91
C ALA A 484 -8.52 -6.08 -30.87
N ALA A 485 -7.26 -6.24 -30.48
CA ALA A 485 -6.11 -5.91 -31.34
C ALA A 485 -6.03 -6.75 -32.63
N ARG A 486 -6.61 -7.96 -32.64
CA ARG A 486 -6.68 -8.85 -33.80
C ARG A 486 -7.96 -8.67 -34.62
N ALA A 487 -8.86 -7.77 -34.23
CA ALA A 487 -10.10 -7.55 -34.97
C ALA A 487 -9.81 -7.16 -36.43
N PRO A 488 -10.58 -7.68 -37.40
CA PRO A 488 -10.25 -7.57 -38.82
C PRO A 488 -10.58 -6.21 -39.43
N VAL A 489 -11.47 -5.42 -38.83
CA VAL A 489 -11.93 -4.14 -39.37
C VAL A 489 -11.18 -2.99 -38.68
N PRO A 490 -10.11 -2.43 -39.28
CA PRO A 490 -9.49 -1.22 -38.79
C PRO A 490 -10.37 0.00 -39.07
N VAL A 491 -10.54 0.85 -38.07
CA VAL A 491 -11.17 2.17 -38.24
C VAL A 491 -10.08 3.23 -38.18
N PRO A 492 -9.71 3.86 -39.31
CA PRO A 492 -8.69 4.89 -39.32
C PRO A 492 -9.19 6.12 -38.56
N LYS A 493 -8.31 6.71 -37.76
CA LYS A 493 -8.50 7.99 -37.06
C LYS A 493 -7.20 8.79 -37.11
N ARG A 494 -7.30 10.10 -36.97
CA ARG A 494 -6.14 10.95 -36.67
C ARG A 494 -5.93 10.97 -35.17
N TYR A 495 -4.69 11.02 -34.71
CA TYR A 495 -4.38 11.07 -33.28
C TYR A 495 -3.45 12.22 -32.92
N VAL A 496 -3.58 12.65 -31.66
CA VAL A 496 -2.66 13.54 -30.97
C VAL A 496 -2.26 12.88 -29.65
N LEU A 497 -0.96 12.70 -29.42
CA LEU A 497 -0.42 12.14 -28.19
C LEU A 497 -0.20 13.24 -27.15
N LEU A 498 -1.06 13.27 -26.14
CA LEU A 498 -0.93 14.20 -25.03
C LEU A 498 -0.34 13.52 -23.80
N SER A 499 0.47 14.27 -23.07
CA SER A 499 1.09 13.82 -21.83
C SER A 499 0.62 14.69 -20.68
N ALA A 500 0.20 14.06 -19.59
CA ALA A 500 -0.12 14.80 -18.38
C ALA A 500 1.11 15.61 -17.92
N PRO A 501 0.93 16.78 -17.28
CA PRO A 501 2.04 17.63 -16.87
C PRO A 501 3.07 16.97 -15.94
N ASP A 502 2.71 15.86 -15.30
CA ASP A 502 3.60 15.08 -14.44
C ASP A 502 4.33 13.93 -15.16
N GLY A 503 4.07 13.73 -16.47
CA GLY A 503 4.62 12.66 -17.29
C GLY A 503 4.19 11.26 -16.87
N SER A 504 3.16 11.12 -16.02
CA SER A 504 2.73 9.83 -15.49
C SER A 504 1.66 9.15 -16.32
N LYS A 505 0.97 9.92 -17.17
CA LYS A 505 -0.10 9.47 -18.05
C LYS A 505 0.11 10.01 -19.45
N HIS A 506 -0.16 9.17 -20.43
CA HIS A 506 -0.15 9.53 -21.83
C HIS A 506 -1.45 9.04 -22.45
N ALA A 507 -2.06 9.87 -23.29
CA ALA A 507 -3.31 9.55 -23.94
C ALA A 507 -3.24 9.88 -25.43
N LEU A 508 -3.81 9.01 -26.25
CA LEU A 508 -4.12 9.28 -27.64
C LEU A 508 -5.50 9.94 -27.67
N VAL A 509 -5.54 11.20 -28.06
CA VAL A 509 -6.79 11.89 -28.39
C VAL A 509 -7.06 11.65 -29.87
N LEU A 510 -8.27 11.21 -30.19
CA LEU A 510 -8.67 10.70 -31.49
C LEU A 510 -9.59 11.71 -32.17
N PHE A 511 -9.42 11.83 -33.49
CA PHE A 511 -10.12 12.77 -34.36
C PHE A 511 -10.63 12.06 -35.62
N PRO A 512 -11.61 12.65 -36.33
CA PRO A 512 -12.08 12.13 -37.59
C PRO A 512 -10.91 11.89 -38.57
N PRO A 513 -10.97 10.83 -39.40
CA PRO A 513 -9.87 10.49 -40.31
C PRO A 513 -9.64 11.53 -41.42
N TYR A 514 -10.70 12.22 -41.86
CA TYR A 514 -10.69 13.10 -43.04
C TYR A 514 -11.20 14.51 -42.75
N GLY A 515 -10.72 15.14 -41.68
CA GLY A 515 -11.13 16.53 -41.38
C GLY A 515 -9.99 17.52 -41.26
N GLY A 516 -10.33 18.72 -40.84
CA GLY A 516 -9.43 19.88 -40.87
C GLY A 516 -8.68 20.09 -39.56
N ASP A 517 -7.98 21.22 -39.49
CA ASP A 517 -7.27 21.69 -38.29
C ASP A 517 -8.23 22.10 -37.16
N ASP A 518 -9.47 22.43 -37.51
CA ASP A 518 -10.53 22.85 -36.60
C ASP A 518 -11.38 21.70 -36.04
N ASP A 519 -11.06 20.46 -36.42
CA ASP A 519 -11.79 19.28 -35.95
C ASP A 519 -11.75 19.14 -34.44
N GLN A 520 -12.87 18.69 -33.88
CA GLN A 520 -13.00 18.40 -32.46
C GLN A 520 -12.62 16.95 -32.15
N PRO A 521 -12.11 16.69 -30.92
CA PRO A 521 -11.75 15.36 -30.50
C PRO A 521 -13.02 14.51 -30.30
N GLU A 522 -13.01 13.30 -30.85
CA GLU A 522 -14.12 12.34 -30.72
C GLU A 522 -13.94 11.43 -29.50
N ALA A 523 -12.70 11.07 -29.18
CA ALA A 523 -12.42 10.09 -28.13
C ALA A 523 -10.99 10.15 -27.59
N MET A 524 -10.74 9.40 -26.52
CA MET A 524 -9.45 9.29 -25.86
C MET A 524 -9.14 7.84 -25.46
N ILE A 525 -7.89 7.43 -25.68
CA ILE A 525 -7.33 6.16 -25.22
C ILE A 525 -6.10 6.46 -24.34
N GLN A 526 -6.18 6.15 -23.04
CA GLN A 526 -4.99 6.22 -22.18
C GLN A 526 -4.06 5.04 -22.46
N LEU A 527 -2.78 5.31 -22.70
CA LEU A 527 -1.76 4.30 -22.98
C LEU A 527 -1.04 3.87 -21.70
N VAL A 528 -0.64 2.60 -21.64
CA VAL A 528 0.22 2.11 -20.55
C VAL A 528 1.61 2.76 -20.67
N PRO A 529 2.02 3.61 -19.72
CA PRO A 529 3.34 4.26 -19.79
C PRO A 529 4.47 3.24 -19.62
N GLY A 530 5.68 3.69 -19.96
CA GLY A 530 6.90 3.02 -19.58
C GLY A 530 7.11 2.96 -18.06
N ASN A 531 8.30 2.55 -17.63
CA ASN A 531 8.60 2.54 -16.19
C ASN A 531 8.88 3.96 -15.68
N ALA A 532 8.84 4.18 -14.36
CA ALA A 532 9.07 5.51 -13.77
C ALA A 532 10.43 6.15 -14.11
N LYS A 533 11.42 5.37 -14.58
CA LYS A 533 12.72 5.91 -15.03
C LYS A 533 12.72 6.31 -16.51
N LYS A 534 11.77 5.79 -17.30
CA LYS A 534 11.62 5.96 -18.74
C LYS A 534 10.12 5.97 -19.09
N PRO A 535 9.38 7.04 -18.77
CA PRO A 535 7.93 7.10 -18.94
C PRO A 535 7.51 7.04 -20.41
N TRP A 536 8.32 7.63 -21.30
CA TRP A 536 8.11 7.65 -22.75
C TRP A 536 8.31 6.29 -23.45
N ARG A 537 8.85 5.30 -22.74
CA ARG A 537 9.21 4.03 -23.35
C ARG A 537 7.97 3.23 -23.76
N GLY A 538 7.81 3.03 -25.07
CA GLY A 538 6.70 2.27 -25.65
C GLY A 538 5.53 3.13 -26.13
N LEU A 539 5.68 4.46 -26.14
CA LEU A 539 4.75 5.40 -26.78
C LEU A 539 5.06 5.55 -28.28
N PRO A 540 4.15 6.15 -29.08
CA PRO A 540 4.41 6.48 -30.48
C PRO A 540 5.64 7.35 -30.67
N GLY A 541 6.36 7.12 -31.77
CA GLY A 541 7.53 7.91 -32.14
C GLY A 541 7.16 9.32 -32.56
N GLU A 542 6.02 9.50 -33.22
CA GLU A 542 5.50 10.81 -33.62
C GLU A 542 4.37 11.27 -32.68
N PRO A 543 4.33 12.56 -32.29
CA PRO A 543 3.29 13.10 -31.41
C PRO A 543 1.92 13.24 -32.09
N VAL A 544 1.89 13.25 -33.42
CA VAL A 544 0.67 13.35 -34.23
C VAL A 544 0.77 12.39 -35.40
N GLY A 545 -0.36 11.86 -35.85
CA GLY A 545 -0.36 10.92 -36.98
C GLY A 545 -1.70 10.26 -37.20
N THR A 546 -1.69 9.11 -37.88
CA THR A 546 -2.86 8.27 -38.06
C THR A 546 -2.76 7.02 -37.19
N VAL A 547 -3.91 6.57 -36.69
CA VAL A 547 -4.03 5.36 -35.87
C VAL A 547 -5.15 4.51 -36.43
N GLU A 548 -4.88 3.23 -36.65
CA GLU A 548 -5.92 2.24 -36.92
C GLU A 548 -6.48 1.74 -35.59
N LEU A 549 -7.74 2.06 -35.32
CA LEU A 549 -8.44 1.51 -34.17
C LEU A 549 -8.97 0.12 -34.50
N ARG A 550 -8.64 -0.87 -33.69
CA ARG A 550 -9.15 -2.24 -33.79
C ARG A 550 -9.84 -2.65 -32.50
N GLY A 551 -10.99 -3.30 -32.61
CA GLY A 551 -11.77 -3.78 -31.47
C GLY A 551 -13.25 -3.56 -31.65
N TRP A 552 -13.97 -3.38 -30.55
CA TRP A 552 -15.42 -3.19 -30.54
C TRP A 552 -15.76 -1.91 -29.80
N VAL A 553 -16.26 -0.92 -30.53
CA VAL A 553 -16.73 0.37 -29.98
C VAL A 553 -18.14 0.23 -29.42
N ASP A 554 -18.97 -0.65 -30.00
CA ASP A 554 -20.38 -0.79 -29.62
C ASP A 554 -20.63 -1.63 -28.35
N VAL A 555 -19.58 -2.24 -27.78
CA VAL A 555 -19.68 -3.05 -26.56
C VAL A 555 -19.54 -2.15 -25.34
N ASN A 556 -20.29 -2.40 -24.26
CA ASN A 556 -20.17 -1.65 -23.00
C ASN A 556 -19.46 -2.52 -21.93
N PRO A 557 -18.21 -2.19 -21.51
CA PRO A 557 -17.40 -1.04 -21.93
C PRO A 557 -16.66 -1.27 -23.27
N PRO A 558 -16.39 -0.21 -24.04
CA PRO A 558 -15.73 -0.32 -25.34
C PRO A 558 -14.26 -0.74 -25.18
N VAL A 559 -13.82 -1.66 -26.02
CA VAL A 559 -12.46 -2.21 -25.98
C VAL A 559 -11.81 -2.03 -27.33
N VAL A 560 -10.92 -1.04 -27.40
CA VAL A 560 -10.26 -0.61 -28.63
C VAL A 560 -8.76 -0.55 -28.39
N VAL A 561 -7.99 -1.00 -29.37
CA VAL A 561 -6.52 -0.98 -29.38
C VAL A 561 -6.08 -0.18 -30.60
N GLY A 562 -5.25 0.84 -30.38
CA GLY A 562 -4.67 1.65 -31.45
C GLY A 562 -3.46 0.97 -32.06
N TRP A 563 -3.38 0.95 -33.39
CA TRP A 563 -2.23 0.52 -34.16
C TRP A 563 -1.62 1.72 -34.89
N ILE A 564 -0.35 2.00 -34.65
CA ILE A 564 0.40 3.08 -35.30
C ILE A 564 1.68 2.44 -35.85
N ASP A 565 1.97 2.67 -37.14
CA ASP A 565 3.14 2.10 -37.83
C ASP A 565 3.30 0.59 -37.65
N GLY A 566 2.19 -0.15 -37.77
CA GLY A 566 2.18 -1.61 -37.60
C GLY A 566 2.38 -2.10 -36.17
N ARG A 567 2.41 -1.20 -35.16
CA ARG A 567 2.60 -1.55 -33.75
C ARG A 567 1.33 -1.31 -32.93
N ALA A 568 0.96 -2.30 -32.12
CA ALA A 568 -0.15 -2.18 -31.18
C ALA A 568 0.24 -1.37 -29.92
N TYR A 569 -0.66 -0.47 -29.51
CA TYR A 569 -0.55 0.34 -28.30
C TYR A 569 -1.62 -0.07 -27.28
N TRP A 570 -1.17 -0.58 -26.13
CA TRP A 570 -2.06 -1.20 -25.16
C TRP A 570 -2.82 -0.16 -24.32
N PRO A 571 -4.17 -0.19 -24.34
CA PRO A 571 -4.97 0.71 -23.54
C PRO A 571 -4.82 0.38 -22.05
N GLN A 572 -4.73 1.43 -21.23
CA GLN A 572 -4.70 1.34 -19.78
C GLN A 572 -6.10 1.46 -19.18
N GLU A 573 -6.93 2.30 -19.78
CA GLU A 573 -8.36 2.46 -19.46
C GLU A 573 -9.21 2.15 -20.70
N PRO A 574 -10.50 1.80 -20.54
CA PRO A 574 -11.41 1.62 -21.67
C PRO A 574 -11.45 2.87 -22.55
N TYR A 575 -11.83 2.69 -23.81
CA TYR A 575 -12.06 3.78 -24.75
C TYR A 575 -13.08 4.77 -24.14
N GLN A 576 -12.73 6.05 -24.12
CA GLN A 576 -13.59 7.10 -23.59
C GLN A 576 -14.01 8.01 -24.73
N GLU A 577 -15.30 8.01 -25.05
CA GLU A 577 -15.87 9.01 -25.95
C GLU A 577 -15.79 10.38 -25.27
N LEU A 578 -15.21 11.33 -25.99
CA LEU A 578 -15.12 12.70 -25.52
C LEU A 578 -16.35 13.42 -26.03
N ASN A 579 -17.15 13.95 -25.10
CA ASN A 579 -18.14 14.93 -25.50
C ASN A 579 -17.37 16.23 -25.83
N PRO A 580 -17.52 16.79 -27.04
CA PRO A 580 -16.83 18.03 -27.42
C PRO A 580 -17.12 19.22 -26.48
N ASN A 581 -18.21 19.15 -25.73
CA ASN A 581 -18.60 20.14 -24.74
C ASN A 581 -18.10 19.82 -23.31
N SER A 582 -17.42 18.69 -23.10
CA SER A 582 -16.92 18.26 -21.78
C SER A 582 -15.49 18.75 -21.51
N PRO A 583 -15.17 19.21 -20.29
CA PRO A 583 -13.84 19.65 -19.88
C PRO A 583 -12.86 18.48 -19.60
N ASP A 584 -13.12 17.29 -20.11
CA ASP A 584 -12.42 16.04 -19.74
C ASP A 584 -10.93 16.03 -20.17
N LEU A 585 -10.55 16.90 -21.11
CA LEU A 585 -9.15 17.10 -21.53
C LEU A 585 -8.32 17.97 -20.57
N SER A 586 -8.93 18.57 -19.53
CA SER A 586 -8.22 19.44 -18.59
C SER A 586 -7.10 18.77 -17.78
N GLY A 587 -7.06 17.42 -17.77
CA GLY A 587 -6.01 16.64 -17.12
C GLY A 587 -4.72 16.45 -17.93
N PHE A 588 -4.73 16.82 -19.22
CA PHE A 588 -3.63 16.61 -20.17
C PHE A 588 -3.03 17.92 -20.66
#